data_AF-A0A2V9PW67-F1
#
_entry.id   AF-A0A2V9PW67-F1
#
_cell.length_a   1.000
_cell.length_b   1.000
_cell.length_c   1.000
_cell.angle_alpha   90.00
_cell.angle_beta   90.00
_cell.angle_gamma   90.00
#
_symmetry.space_group_name_H-M   'P 1'
#
loop_
_entity.id
_entity.type
_entity.pdbx_description
1 polymer ?
#
loop_
_entity_poly.entity_id
_entity_poly.type
_entity_poly.pdbx_seq_one_letter_code
_entity_poly.pdbx_strand_id
1 'polypeptide(L)'
;MDSPTQLTGVNKPSGTARERAAPDASDAVFSALVQTATLEFISSMQLLAERARFLSGADGVSVALKQDGSFVYCVSVGSAAETAISADVHKAPIANCLTSAKSSMVATNTSRGQLVRAAVPIMRQGEVAGFFELSAPRSCFSNEDLLAVSDLAEMVDTALDHKQAAESARKQMLDFAIPAKSGSVPPIAWHAAPQPEAQPDSPRSMPGPLNVQSCRSCGFPVSDGRQLCVDCERNPNTAPAQVLPLLESEKDESWIITHGYTIASVLVTALVAAIIFWLR
;
A
#
# COMPACT_ATOMS: atom_id res chain seq x y z
N MET A 1 55.34 55.09 42.44
CA MET A 1 56.30 53.99 42.38
C MET A 1 55.66 52.77 43.03
N ASP A 2 55.06 51.83 42.28
CA ASP A 2 54.89 51.75 40.81
C ASP A 2 53.58 51.04 40.40
N SER A 3 53.24 51.21 39.12
CA SER A 3 52.17 50.57 38.34
C SER A 3 52.82 50.08 37.02
N PRO A 4 52.23 49.20 36.17
CA PRO A 4 50.83 48.78 36.04
C PRO A 4 50.66 47.26 36.40
N THR A 5 49.82 46.36 35.88
CA THR A 5 49.04 46.27 34.62
C THR A 5 47.80 45.37 34.75
N GLN A 6 46.86 45.53 33.80
CA GLN A 6 45.66 44.72 33.63
C GLN A 6 45.95 43.36 32.95
N LEU A 7 44.97 42.45 32.89
CA LEU A 7 44.18 42.24 31.64
C LEU A 7 42.97 41.29 31.81
N THR A 8 41.80 41.82 31.44
CA THR A 8 40.60 41.17 30.89
C THR A 8 40.42 39.64 31.02
N GLY A 9 39.39 39.22 31.76
CA GLY A 9 38.76 37.92 31.55
C GLY A 9 37.76 37.97 30.38
N VAL A 10 37.92 37.09 29.39
CA VAL A 10 36.93 36.86 28.32
C VAL A 10 36.43 35.42 28.45
N ASN A 11 35.21 35.25 28.95
CA ASN A 11 34.64 33.92 29.20
C ASN A 11 34.13 33.31 27.90
N LYS A 12 34.82 32.28 27.39
CA LYS A 12 34.48 31.61 26.13
C LYS A 12 33.46 30.49 26.40
N PRO A 13 32.19 30.59 25.94
CA PRO A 13 31.26 29.47 26.07
C PRO A 13 31.72 28.33 25.15
N SER A 14 32.10 27.20 25.76
CA SER A 14 32.43 25.96 25.06
C SER A 14 31.17 25.31 24.50
N GLY A 15 30.66 25.86 23.40
CA GLY A 15 29.54 25.30 22.66
C GLY A 15 29.91 23.95 22.06
N THR A 16 29.57 22.86 22.76
CA THR A 16 29.58 21.52 22.19
C THR A 16 28.56 21.48 21.07
N ALA A 17 29.04 21.47 19.82
CA ALA A 17 28.20 21.18 18.67
C ALA A 17 27.57 19.80 18.91
N ARG A 18 26.25 19.77 19.12
CA ARG A 18 25.50 18.52 19.25
C ARG A 18 25.39 17.91 17.87
N GLU A 19 26.45 17.18 17.50
CA GLU A 19 26.54 16.43 16.26
C GLU A 19 25.29 15.57 16.15
N ARG A 20 24.48 15.83 15.11
CA ARG A 20 23.35 14.97 14.81
C ARG A 20 23.94 13.69 14.25
N ALA A 21 24.06 12.68 15.11
CA ALA A 21 24.26 11.31 14.65
C ALA A 21 23.26 11.05 13.51
N ALA A 22 23.77 10.61 12.36
CA ALA A 22 22.91 10.16 11.28
C ALA A 22 22.02 9.02 11.82
N PRO A 23 20.76 8.92 11.40
CA PRO A 23 19.94 7.76 11.76
C PRO A 23 20.69 6.50 11.30
N ASP A 24 20.85 5.53 12.20
CA ASP A 24 21.51 4.27 11.86
C ASP A 24 20.83 3.64 10.65
N ALA A 25 21.64 3.17 9.70
CA ALA A 25 21.13 2.68 8.42
C ALA A 25 20.15 1.50 8.58
N SER A 26 20.24 0.78 9.70
CA SER A 26 19.25 -0.22 10.13
C SER A 26 17.87 0.42 10.41
N ASP A 27 17.77 1.42 11.30
CA ASP A 27 16.46 2.02 11.66
C ASP A 27 15.80 2.72 10.46
N ALA A 28 16.60 3.26 9.52
CA ALA A 28 16.09 3.75 8.25
C ALA A 28 15.44 2.62 7.40
N VAL A 29 16.11 1.47 7.28
CA VAL A 29 15.59 0.29 6.56
C VAL A 29 14.34 -0.29 7.25
N PHE A 30 14.31 -0.40 8.58
CA PHE A 30 13.14 -0.94 9.29
C PHE A 30 11.98 0.07 9.39
N SER A 31 12.25 1.37 9.34
CA SER A 31 11.22 2.38 9.11
C SER A 31 10.58 2.21 7.73
N ALA A 32 11.39 2.00 6.68
CA ALA A 32 10.88 1.74 5.33
C ALA A 32 10.08 0.43 5.25
N LEU A 33 10.54 -0.65 5.89
CA LEU A 33 9.81 -1.93 5.94
C LEU A 33 8.42 -1.77 6.57
N VAL A 34 8.32 -1.12 7.73
CA VAL A 34 7.03 -0.88 8.42
C VAL A 34 6.14 0.06 7.61
N GLN A 35 6.71 1.04 6.90
CA GLN A 35 5.96 1.91 5.99
C GLN A 35 5.39 1.14 4.80
N THR A 36 6.18 0.28 4.14
CA THR A 36 5.71 -0.58 3.04
C THR A 36 4.61 -1.52 3.51
N ALA A 37 4.82 -2.25 4.60
CA ALA A 37 3.82 -3.15 5.17
C ALA A 37 2.51 -2.42 5.57
N THR A 38 2.60 -1.15 5.99
CA THR A 38 1.43 -0.32 6.27
C THR A 38 0.68 0.08 4.99
N LEU A 39 1.38 0.38 3.89
CA LEU A 39 0.78 0.69 2.59
C LEU A 39 0.14 -0.55 1.94
N GLU A 40 0.82 -1.70 1.98
CA GLU A 40 0.29 -3.00 1.53
C GLU A 40 -0.97 -3.37 2.33
N PHE A 41 -0.93 -3.19 3.66
CA PHE A 41 -2.07 -3.39 4.54
C PHE A 41 -3.27 -2.51 4.15
N ILE A 42 -3.08 -1.19 4.04
CA ILE A 42 -4.18 -0.27 3.66
C ILE A 42 -4.74 -0.63 2.27
N SER A 43 -3.88 -0.98 1.32
CA SER A 43 -4.29 -1.40 -0.03
C SER A 43 -5.11 -2.71 -0.01
N SER A 44 -4.72 -3.66 0.83
CA SER A 44 -5.44 -4.92 1.04
C SER A 44 -6.80 -4.67 1.69
N MET A 45 -6.86 -3.81 2.72
CA MET A 45 -8.12 -3.42 3.37
C MET A 45 -9.06 -2.71 2.38
N GLN A 46 -8.54 -1.85 1.50
CA GLN A 46 -9.35 -1.21 0.46
C GLN A 46 -9.90 -2.23 -0.54
N LEU A 47 -9.07 -3.16 -1.03
CA LEU A 47 -9.52 -4.21 -1.95
C LEU A 47 -10.60 -5.10 -1.31
N LEU A 48 -10.45 -5.46 -0.03
CA LEU A 48 -11.46 -6.22 0.72
C LEU A 48 -12.75 -5.40 0.91
N ALA A 49 -12.66 -4.10 1.20
CA ALA A 49 -13.84 -3.23 1.33
C ALA A 49 -14.58 -3.03 -0.01
N GLU A 50 -13.86 -2.85 -1.12
CA GLU A 50 -14.45 -2.75 -2.46
C GLU A 50 -15.07 -4.09 -2.88
N ARG A 51 -14.42 -5.22 -2.57
CA ARG A 51 -14.98 -6.55 -2.82
C ARG A 51 -16.21 -6.84 -1.98
N ALA A 52 -16.21 -6.44 -0.71
CA ALA A 52 -17.37 -6.56 0.18
C ALA A 52 -18.54 -5.73 -0.35
N ARG A 53 -18.27 -4.50 -0.80
CA ARG A 53 -19.27 -3.62 -1.42
C ARG A 53 -19.85 -4.24 -2.70
N PHE A 54 -19.00 -4.79 -3.56
CA PHE A 54 -19.43 -5.45 -4.80
C PHE A 54 -20.31 -6.69 -4.54
N LEU A 55 -19.92 -7.55 -3.59
CA LEU A 55 -20.64 -8.79 -3.30
C LEU A 55 -21.99 -8.54 -2.62
N SER A 56 -22.05 -7.61 -1.66
CA SER A 56 -23.27 -7.30 -0.88
C SER A 56 -24.20 -6.27 -1.53
N GLY A 57 -23.81 -5.69 -2.67
CA GLY A 57 -24.56 -4.61 -3.33
C GLY A 57 -24.67 -3.31 -2.51
N ALA A 58 -23.80 -3.09 -1.53
CA ALA A 58 -23.86 -1.93 -0.64
C ALA A 58 -23.53 -0.60 -1.35
N ASP A 59 -24.16 0.50 -0.93
CA ASP A 59 -23.79 1.84 -1.39
C ASP A 59 -22.56 2.39 -0.65
N GLY A 60 -22.27 1.87 0.53
CA GLY A 60 -21.06 2.17 1.29
C GLY A 60 -20.59 0.97 2.12
N VAL A 61 -19.27 0.81 2.22
CA VAL A 61 -18.62 -0.13 3.15
C VAL A 61 -17.46 0.60 3.85
N SER A 62 -17.35 0.43 5.15
CA SER A 62 -16.25 0.94 5.98
C SER A 62 -15.70 -0.19 6.84
N VAL A 63 -14.39 -0.20 7.12
CA VAL A 63 -13.78 -1.24 7.95
C VAL A 63 -13.10 -0.63 9.17
N ALA A 64 -13.57 -0.99 10.36
CA ALA A 64 -13.06 -0.53 11.64
C ALA A 64 -12.24 -1.63 12.33
N LEU A 65 -11.13 -1.24 12.95
CA LEU A 65 -10.23 -2.14 13.68
C LEU A 65 -9.91 -1.58 15.06
N LYS A 66 -9.70 -2.49 16.03
CA LYS A 66 -9.42 -2.18 17.43
C LYS A 66 -8.01 -1.59 17.58
N GLN A 67 -7.92 -0.30 17.92
CA GLN A 67 -6.67 0.44 18.15
C GLN A 67 -6.76 1.19 19.49
N ASP A 68 -5.79 0.94 20.37
CA ASP A 68 -5.68 1.54 21.72
C ASP A 68 -6.98 1.50 22.56
N GLY A 69 -7.75 0.41 22.42
CA GLY A 69 -9.03 0.20 23.11
C GLY A 69 -10.25 0.85 22.43
N SER A 70 -10.05 1.65 21.39
CA SER A 70 -11.11 2.21 20.53
C SER A 70 -11.24 1.41 19.23
N PHE A 71 -12.28 1.68 18.44
CA PHE A 71 -12.37 1.21 17.05
C PHE A 71 -12.14 2.38 16.09
N VAL A 72 -11.21 2.21 15.15
CA VAL A 72 -10.77 3.23 14.19
C VAL A 72 -11.01 2.71 12.77
N TYR A 73 -11.64 3.53 11.92
CA TYR A 73 -11.83 3.19 10.51
C TYR A 73 -10.51 3.29 9.75
N CYS A 74 -10.06 2.18 9.20
CA CYS A 74 -8.85 2.12 8.37
C CYS A 74 -9.13 2.38 6.88
N VAL A 75 -10.38 2.15 6.44
CA VAL A 75 -10.82 2.42 5.06
C VAL A 75 -12.34 2.60 4.99
N SER A 76 -12.79 3.40 4.02
CA SER A 76 -14.20 3.64 3.68
C SER A 76 -14.35 3.80 2.17
N VAL A 77 -15.28 3.06 1.55
CA VAL A 77 -15.49 3.03 0.09
C VAL A 77 -16.97 3.10 -0.29
N GLY A 78 -17.30 3.90 -1.29
CA GLY A 78 -18.67 4.14 -1.74
C GLY A 78 -19.31 5.40 -1.15
N SER A 79 -20.45 5.81 -1.73
CA SER A 79 -21.11 7.10 -1.47
C SER A 79 -21.88 7.16 -0.16
N ALA A 80 -22.15 6.03 0.48
CA ALA A 80 -22.83 5.94 1.78
C ALA A 80 -21.93 5.42 2.92
N ALA A 81 -20.62 5.36 2.70
CA ALA A 81 -19.64 4.90 3.69
C ALA A 81 -19.49 5.89 4.87
N GLU A 82 -19.02 5.41 6.02
CA GLU A 82 -18.80 6.27 7.18
C GLU A 82 -17.53 7.12 6.98
N THR A 83 -17.62 8.42 7.26
CA THR A 83 -16.52 9.39 7.08
C THR A 83 -15.87 9.82 8.40
N ALA A 84 -16.33 9.28 9.53
CA ALA A 84 -15.69 9.45 10.83
C ALA A 84 -14.35 8.70 10.90
N ILE A 85 -13.41 9.18 11.73
CA ILE A 85 -12.13 8.49 11.98
C ILE A 85 -12.32 7.34 12.99
N SER A 86 -13.15 7.57 14.01
CA SER A 86 -13.45 6.59 15.06
C SER A 86 -14.89 6.10 14.94
N ALA A 87 -15.13 4.84 15.28
CA ALA A 87 -16.43 4.21 15.18
C ALA A 87 -17.25 4.37 16.47
N ASP A 88 -18.46 4.90 16.34
CA ASP A 88 -19.46 4.91 17.41
C ASP A 88 -20.00 3.49 17.64
N VAL A 89 -19.41 2.81 18.63
CA VAL A 89 -19.77 1.45 19.04
C VAL A 89 -21.20 1.32 19.59
N HIS A 90 -21.88 2.43 19.89
CA HIS A 90 -23.27 2.42 20.35
C HIS A 90 -24.28 2.43 19.21
N LYS A 91 -23.85 2.62 17.94
CA LYS A 91 -24.69 2.38 16.77
C LYS A 91 -25.19 0.92 16.79
N ALA A 92 -26.52 0.74 16.77
CA ALA A 92 -27.17 -0.55 17.04
C ALA A 92 -26.60 -1.79 16.30
N PRO A 93 -26.32 -1.78 14.98
CA PRO A 93 -25.75 -2.96 14.32
C PRO A 93 -24.33 -3.30 14.82
N ILE A 94 -23.52 -2.28 15.15
CA ILE A 94 -22.17 -2.44 15.71
C ILE A 94 -22.25 -2.97 17.15
N ALA A 95 -23.06 -2.36 18.01
CA ALA A 95 -23.24 -2.79 19.41
C ALA A 95 -23.65 -4.27 19.51
N ASN A 96 -24.62 -4.69 18.68
CA ASN A 96 -25.08 -6.07 18.60
C ASN A 96 -24.00 -7.01 18.04
N CYS A 97 -23.24 -6.59 17.03
CA CYS A 97 -22.15 -7.36 16.44
C CYS A 97 -21.03 -7.61 17.46
N LEU A 98 -20.57 -6.56 18.16
CA LEU A 98 -19.53 -6.65 19.19
C LEU A 98 -19.97 -7.51 20.38
N THR A 99 -21.24 -7.47 20.77
CA THR A 99 -21.78 -8.22 21.92
C THR A 99 -22.02 -9.70 21.60
N SER A 100 -22.40 -10.03 20.36
CA SER A 100 -22.76 -11.39 19.95
C SER A 100 -21.70 -12.15 19.16
N ALA A 101 -20.61 -11.46 18.76
CA ALA A 101 -19.58 -11.95 17.84
C ALA A 101 -20.14 -12.51 16.53
N LYS A 102 -21.22 -11.91 16.01
CA LYS A 102 -21.97 -12.35 14.82
C LYS A 102 -22.45 -11.17 14.00
N SER A 103 -22.61 -11.39 12.68
CA SER A 103 -23.18 -10.41 11.76
C SER A 103 -24.57 -9.96 12.21
N SER A 104 -24.81 -8.65 12.22
CA SER A 104 -26.08 -8.06 12.67
C SER A 104 -26.50 -6.90 11.78
N MET A 105 -27.82 -6.70 11.61
CA MET A 105 -28.39 -5.71 10.69
C MET A 105 -29.56 -4.96 11.34
N VAL A 106 -29.65 -3.66 11.07
CA VAL A 106 -30.73 -2.79 11.55
C VAL A 106 -31.23 -1.93 10.39
N ALA A 107 -32.54 -1.99 10.12
CA ALA A 107 -33.23 -1.07 9.23
C ALA A 107 -33.77 0.13 10.03
N THR A 108 -33.47 1.34 9.56
CA THR A 108 -33.91 2.60 10.19
C THR A 108 -34.70 3.43 9.19
N ASN A 109 -35.81 4.04 9.60
CA ASN A 109 -36.60 4.90 8.72
C ASN A 109 -36.15 6.36 8.88
N THR A 110 -35.67 6.96 7.79
CA THR A 110 -35.20 8.36 7.73
C THR A 110 -36.18 9.21 6.92
N SER A 111 -36.03 10.54 6.98
CA SER A 111 -36.78 11.47 6.13
C SER A 111 -36.49 11.34 4.62
N ARG A 112 -35.46 10.57 4.23
CA ARG A 112 -35.12 10.26 2.83
C ARG A 112 -35.52 8.83 2.40
N GLY A 113 -36.21 8.09 3.25
CA GLY A 113 -36.53 6.67 3.06
C GLY A 113 -35.83 5.78 4.09
N GLN A 114 -35.91 4.47 3.90
CA GLN A 114 -35.25 3.51 4.78
C GLN A 114 -33.73 3.50 4.55
N LEU A 115 -32.95 3.37 5.62
CA LEU A 115 -31.51 3.10 5.57
C LEU A 115 -31.25 1.83 6.36
N VAL A 116 -30.74 0.81 5.67
CA VAL A 116 -30.26 -0.42 6.28
C VAL A 116 -28.77 -0.26 6.55
N ARG A 117 -28.35 -0.58 7.78
CA ARG A 117 -26.94 -0.74 8.13
C ARG A 117 -26.70 -2.12 8.71
N ALA A 118 -25.60 -2.74 8.35
CA ALA A 118 -25.16 -4.01 8.93
C ALA A 118 -23.72 -3.91 9.42
N ALA A 119 -23.36 -4.74 10.38
CA ALA A 119 -22.00 -4.95 10.82
C ALA A 119 -21.67 -6.45 10.77
N VAL A 120 -20.50 -6.79 10.21
CA VAL A 120 -19.96 -8.16 10.11
C VAL A 120 -18.64 -8.19 10.91
N PRO A 121 -18.47 -9.09 11.89
CA PRO A 121 -17.30 -9.09 12.78
C PRO A 121 -16.05 -9.55 12.04
N ILE A 122 -14.91 -8.94 12.37
CA ILE A 122 -13.58 -9.46 12.06
C ILE A 122 -13.09 -10.19 13.31
N MET A 123 -13.03 -11.52 13.22
CA MET A 123 -12.61 -12.39 14.33
C MET A 123 -11.11 -12.62 14.29
N ARG A 124 -10.45 -12.54 15.45
CA ARG A 124 -9.02 -12.88 15.61
C ARG A 124 -8.82 -13.61 16.92
N GLN A 125 -8.28 -14.83 16.86
CA GLN A 125 -8.02 -15.69 18.04
C GLN A 125 -9.26 -15.92 18.95
N GLY A 126 -10.48 -15.78 18.41
CA GLY A 126 -11.75 -15.91 19.14
C GLY A 126 -12.32 -14.60 19.70
N GLU A 127 -11.58 -13.48 19.65
CA GLU A 127 -12.10 -12.15 19.97
C GLU A 127 -12.53 -11.37 18.71
N VAL A 128 -13.37 -10.34 18.89
CA VAL A 128 -13.69 -9.38 17.82
C VAL A 128 -12.58 -8.32 17.73
N ALA A 129 -11.75 -8.39 16.69
CA ALA A 129 -10.68 -7.43 16.40
C ALA A 129 -11.15 -6.22 15.59
N GLY A 130 -12.32 -6.30 14.96
CA GLY A 130 -12.87 -5.26 14.12
C GLY A 130 -14.24 -5.61 13.55
N PHE A 131 -14.70 -4.82 12.59
CA PHE A 131 -15.90 -5.14 11.80
C PHE A 131 -15.89 -4.41 10.46
N PHE A 132 -16.53 -5.01 9.47
CA PHE A 132 -17.06 -4.30 8.31
C PHE A 132 -18.39 -3.67 8.70
N GLU A 133 -18.59 -2.38 8.45
CA GLU A 133 -19.91 -1.74 8.47
C GLU A 133 -20.38 -1.49 7.03
N LEU A 134 -21.61 -1.89 6.73
CA LEU A 134 -22.24 -1.79 5.41
C LEU A 134 -23.46 -0.87 5.47
N SER A 135 -23.74 -0.13 4.39
CA SER A 135 -24.91 0.73 4.26
C SER A 135 -25.61 0.60 2.91
N ALA A 136 -26.95 0.51 2.91
CA ALA A 136 -27.78 0.45 1.72
C ALA A 136 -29.14 1.17 1.94
N PRO A 137 -29.63 1.98 0.99
CA PRO A 137 -30.84 2.79 1.18
C PRO A 137 -32.15 2.14 0.69
N ARG A 138 -32.12 0.90 0.15
CA ARG A 138 -33.31 0.27 -0.50
C ARG A 138 -33.41 -1.26 -0.37
N SER A 139 -32.31 -1.96 -0.19
CA SER A 139 -32.27 -3.41 0.06
C SER A 139 -31.95 -3.70 1.52
N CYS A 140 -32.51 -4.78 2.06
CA CYS A 140 -31.90 -5.46 3.20
C CYS A 140 -30.82 -6.41 2.67
N PHE A 141 -29.73 -6.57 3.43
CA PHE A 141 -28.72 -7.58 3.13
C PHE A 141 -29.30 -8.95 3.44
N SER A 142 -29.14 -9.91 2.52
CA SER A 142 -29.45 -11.31 2.77
C SER A 142 -28.41 -11.94 3.70
N ASN A 143 -28.72 -13.13 4.22
CA ASN A 143 -27.72 -13.91 4.95
C ASN A 143 -26.55 -14.32 4.05
N GLU A 144 -26.77 -14.49 2.74
CA GLU A 144 -25.74 -14.85 1.77
C GLU A 144 -24.76 -13.68 1.55
N ASP A 145 -25.26 -12.44 1.47
CA ASP A 145 -24.43 -11.23 1.42
C ASP A 145 -23.56 -11.08 2.67
N LEU A 146 -24.14 -11.31 3.85
CA LEU A 146 -23.43 -11.19 5.13
C LEU A 146 -22.45 -12.33 5.39
N LEU A 147 -22.68 -13.52 4.84
CA LEU A 147 -21.73 -14.63 4.84
C LEU A 147 -20.57 -14.35 3.87
N ALA A 148 -20.87 -13.93 2.64
CA ALA A 148 -19.84 -13.58 1.66
C ALA A 148 -18.91 -12.45 2.14
N VAL A 149 -19.39 -11.53 2.99
CA VAL A 149 -18.56 -10.51 3.65
C VAL A 149 -17.86 -11.05 4.90
N SER A 150 -18.38 -12.09 5.55
CA SER A 150 -17.67 -12.83 6.60
C SER A 150 -16.45 -13.57 6.05
N ASP A 151 -16.57 -14.19 4.87
CA ASP A 151 -15.46 -14.85 4.18
C ASP A 151 -14.33 -13.84 3.82
N LEU A 152 -14.69 -12.60 3.49
CA LEU A 152 -13.71 -11.51 3.32
C LEU A 152 -13.11 -11.02 4.63
N ALA A 153 -13.84 -11.14 5.74
CA ALA A 153 -13.36 -10.74 7.07
C ALA A 153 -12.29 -11.69 7.62
N GLU A 154 -12.31 -12.98 7.26
CA GLU A 154 -11.25 -13.94 7.60
C GLU A 154 -9.90 -13.55 6.96
N MET A 155 -9.91 -13.04 5.72
CA MET A 155 -8.69 -12.57 5.03
C MET A 155 -8.04 -11.33 5.69
N VAL A 156 -8.75 -10.62 6.56
CA VAL A 156 -8.16 -9.48 7.31
C VAL A 156 -7.11 -9.97 8.31
N ASP A 157 -7.24 -11.17 8.88
CA ASP A 157 -6.27 -11.68 9.85
C ASP A 157 -4.89 -11.89 9.19
N THR A 158 -4.87 -12.39 7.96
CA THR A 158 -3.64 -12.52 7.16
C THR A 158 -2.98 -11.17 6.88
N ALA A 159 -3.77 -10.14 6.56
CA ALA A 159 -3.25 -8.77 6.36
C ALA A 159 -2.70 -8.17 7.67
N LEU A 160 -3.37 -8.41 8.80
CA LEU A 160 -2.90 -8.00 10.14
C LEU A 160 -1.60 -8.72 10.52
N ASP A 161 -1.47 -10.02 10.26
CA ASP A 161 -0.26 -10.80 10.52
C ASP A 161 0.94 -10.28 9.72
N HIS A 162 0.77 -9.98 8.43
CA HIS A 162 1.85 -9.38 7.62
C HIS A 162 2.32 -8.02 8.17
N LYS A 163 1.38 -7.13 8.55
CA LYS A 163 1.72 -5.84 9.16
C LYS A 163 2.41 -6.02 10.52
N GLN A 164 1.86 -6.86 11.38
CA GLN A 164 2.36 -7.10 12.73
C GLN A 164 3.73 -7.81 12.70
N ALA A 165 4.02 -8.64 11.69
CA ALA A 165 5.34 -9.24 11.50
C ALA A 165 6.42 -8.18 11.20
N ALA A 166 6.12 -7.19 10.34
CA ALA A 166 7.04 -6.08 10.05
C ALA A 166 7.30 -5.20 11.29
N GLU A 167 6.24 -4.87 12.05
CA GLU A 167 6.35 -4.13 13.31
C GLU A 167 7.17 -4.91 14.37
N SER A 168 6.94 -6.21 14.47
CA SER A 168 7.65 -7.10 15.40
C SER A 168 9.12 -7.25 15.05
N ALA A 169 9.45 -7.37 13.76
CA ALA A 169 10.84 -7.42 13.28
C ALA A 169 11.61 -6.14 13.63
N ARG A 170 11.00 -4.96 13.42
CA ARG A 170 11.60 -3.68 13.85
C ARG A 170 11.82 -3.66 15.36
N LYS A 171 10.82 -4.05 16.16
CA LYS A 171 10.94 -4.05 17.62
C LYS A 171 12.08 -4.96 18.09
N GLN A 172 12.14 -6.20 17.62
CA GLN A 172 13.19 -7.15 17.99
C GLN A 172 14.58 -6.59 17.69
N MET A 173 14.78 -5.89 16.56
CA MET A 173 16.08 -5.33 16.21
C MET A 173 16.45 -4.06 17.00
N LEU A 174 15.48 -3.32 17.53
CA LEU A 174 15.73 -2.27 18.54
C LEU A 174 16.11 -2.89 19.89
N ASP A 175 15.44 -3.97 20.30
CA ASP A 175 15.75 -4.72 21.53
C ASP A 175 17.13 -5.42 21.45
N PHE A 176 17.57 -5.84 20.25
CA PHE A 176 18.87 -6.49 19.98
C PHE A 176 20.01 -5.52 19.62
N ALA A 177 19.96 -4.24 20.01
CA ALA A 177 21.00 -3.24 19.74
C ALA A 177 22.33 -3.39 20.55
N ILE A 178 22.72 -4.63 20.85
CA ILE A 178 24.07 -5.01 21.28
C ILE A 178 24.82 -5.45 20.01
N PRO A 179 26.07 -5.04 19.76
CA PRO A 179 26.65 -5.06 18.41
C PRO A 179 26.79 -6.48 17.84
N ALA A 180 25.79 -6.88 17.06
CA ALA A 180 25.89 -7.98 16.12
C ALA A 180 26.97 -7.64 15.11
N LYS A 181 28.19 -8.16 15.34
CA LYS A 181 29.27 -8.19 14.36
C LYS A 181 28.90 -9.19 13.27
N SER A 182 27.89 -8.82 12.49
CA SER A 182 27.32 -9.59 11.39
C SER A 182 28.44 -9.84 10.37
N GLY A 183 29.00 -11.05 10.43
CA GLY A 183 29.79 -11.55 9.32
C GLY A 183 28.87 -11.60 8.12
N SER A 184 29.26 -10.94 7.02
CA SER A 184 28.47 -10.92 5.80
C SER A 184 28.28 -12.35 5.29
N VAL A 185 27.13 -12.94 5.61
CA VAL A 185 26.67 -14.17 4.96
C VAL A 185 26.21 -13.73 3.57
N PRO A 186 26.93 -14.07 2.50
CA PRO A 186 26.52 -13.68 1.16
C PRO A 186 25.13 -14.28 0.88
N PRO A 187 24.25 -13.59 0.13
CA PRO A 187 22.92 -14.09 -0.15
C PRO A 187 23.03 -15.45 -0.86
N ILE A 188 22.54 -16.50 -0.20
CA ILE A 188 22.55 -17.85 -0.76
C ILE A 188 21.64 -17.83 -2.00
N ALA A 189 22.26 -17.92 -3.17
CA ALA A 189 21.53 -18.03 -4.43
C ALA A 189 20.93 -19.44 -4.50
N TRP A 190 19.67 -19.59 -4.10
CA TRP A 190 18.90 -20.85 -4.03
C TRP A 190 18.80 -21.65 -5.35
N HIS A 191 19.37 -21.14 -6.45
CA HIS A 191 19.40 -21.76 -7.77
C HIS A 191 20.83 -21.98 -8.30
N ALA A 192 21.87 -21.61 -7.56
CA ALA A 192 23.27 -21.87 -7.90
C ALA A 192 23.74 -23.17 -7.25
N ALA A 193 23.90 -24.22 -8.05
CA ALA A 193 24.61 -25.42 -7.60
C ALA A 193 26.09 -25.08 -7.31
N PRO A 194 26.71 -25.59 -6.24
CA PRO A 194 28.12 -25.33 -5.94
C PRO A 194 29.03 -25.83 -7.07
N GLN A 195 29.60 -24.92 -7.85
CA GLN A 195 30.71 -25.26 -8.75
C GLN A 195 31.98 -25.46 -7.91
N PRO A 196 32.80 -26.49 -8.21
CA PRO A 196 34.17 -26.55 -7.72
C PRO A 196 34.96 -25.30 -8.14
N GLU A 197 35.82 -24.79 -7.27
CA GLU A 197 36.63 -23.60 -7.52
C GLU A 197 37.57 -23.83 -8.71
N ALA A 198 37.35 -23.11 -9.81
CA ALA A 198 38.20 -23.15 -10.99
C ALA A 198 39.34 -22.13 -10.86
N GLN A 199 40.59 -22.58 -11.09
CA GLN A 199 41.77 -21.72 -11.07
C GLN A 199 41.69 -20.61 -12.15
N PRO A 200 42.27 -19.43 -11.90
CA PRO A 200 42.26 -18.34 -12.87
C PRO A 200 43.30 -18.57 -13.97
N ASP A 201 42.86 -18.78 -15.22
CA ASP A 201 43.56 -18.33 -16.43
C ASP A 201 42.71 -18.48 -17.70
N SER A 202 41.84 -17.50 -17.97
CA SER A 202 41.40 -17.09 -19.32
C SER A 202 40.35 -15.98 -19.24
N PRO A 203 40.39 -14.96 -20.11
CA PRO A 203 39.30 -13.99 -20.24
C PRO A 203 38.08 -14.65 -20.92
N ARG A 204 37.18 -15.23 -20.12
CA ARG A 204 35.83 -15.58 -20.62
C ARG A 204 35.14 -14.31 -21.07
N SER A 205 34.79 -14.22 -22.36
CA SER A 205 33.83 -13.22 -22.84
C SER A 205 32.57 -13.30 -21.98
N MET A 206 32.05 -12.14 -21.54
CA MET A 206 30.72 -12.12 -20.92
C MET A 206 29.71 -12.68 -21.93
N PRO A 207 28.75 -13.51 -21.52
CA PRO A 207 27.61 -13.80 -22.38
C PRO A 207 26.93 -12.48 -22.74
N GLY A 208 26.67 -12.27 -24.03
CA GLY A 208 25.93 -11.10 -24.50
C GLY A 208 24.51 -11.07 -23.94
N PRO A 209 23.75 -9.97 -24.15
CA PRO A 209 22.35 -9.92 -23.78
C PRO A 209 21.60 -11.12 -24.39
N LEU A 210 20.80 -11.81 -23.57
CA LEU A 210 20.00 -12.93 -24.08
C LEU A 210 19.03 -12.39 -25.14
N ASN A 211 19.22 -12.88 -26.36
CA ASN A 211 18.49 -12.44 -27.53
C ASN A 211 17.09 -13.09 -27.53
N VAL A 212 16.17 -12.48 -26.78
CA VAL A 212 14.78 -12.94 -26.65
C VAL A 212 13.96 -12.40 -27.82
N GLN A 213 13.29 -13.30 -28.53
CA GLN A 213 12.41 -12.98 -29.66
C GLN A 213 10.97 -13.46 -29.36
N SER A 214 9.96 -12.90 -30.03
CA SER A 214 8.55 -13.25 -29.77
C SER A 214 8.07 -14.42 -30.63
N CYS A 215 7.31 -15.34 -30.03
CA CYS A 215 6.65 -16.43 -30.74
C CYS A 215 5.72 -15.89 -31.84
N ARG A 216 5.94 -16.34 -33.08
CA ARG A 216 5.21 -15.87 -34.28
C ARG A 216 3.69 -16.08 -34.23
N SER A 217 3.19 -16.97 -33.37
CA SER A 217 1.77 -17.33 -33.28
C SER A 217 1.02 -16.70 -32.10
N CYS A 218 1.70 -16.22 -31.06
CA CYS A 218 1.06 -15.74 -29.83
C CYS A 218 1.82 -14.63 -29.08
N GLY A 219 2.94 -14.12 -29.60
CA GLY A 219 3.75 -13.06 -28.99
C GLY A 219 4.64 -13.49 -27.82
N PHE A 220 4.38 -14.65 -27.20
CA PHE A 220 5.09 -15.14 -26.02
C PHE A 220 6.63 -15.16 -26.21
N PRO A 221 7.44 -14.66 -25.25
CA PRO A 221 8.89 -14.59 -25.39
C PRO A 221 9.55 -15.98 -25.47
N VAL A 222 10.41 -16.17 -26.47
CA VAL A 222 11.17 -17.40 -26.71
C VAL A 222 12.67 -17.11 -26.83
N SER A 223 13.46 -18.10 -26.42
CA SER A 223 14.92 -18.07 -26.53
C SER A 223 15.38 -18.05 -27.99
N ASP A 224 16.59 -17.54 -28.22
CA ASP A 224 17.15 -17.43 -29.57
C ASP A 224 17.17 -18.76 -30.33
N GLY A 225 16.92 -18.70 -31.64
CA GLY A 225 16.83 -19.87 -32.52
C GLY A 225 15.46 -20.57 -32.59
N ARG A 226 14.43 -20.15 -31.84
CA ARG A 226 13.06 -20.69 -31.96
C ARG A 226 12.05 -19.64 -32.45
N GLN A 227 11.21 -20.00 -33.42
CA GLN A 227 10.15 -19.13 -33.95
C GLN A 227 8.78 -19.32 -33.27
N LEU A 228 8.62 -20.39 -32.48
CA LEU A 228 7.39 -20.76 -31.81
C LEU A 228 7.69 -21.13 -30.34
N CYS A 229 6.73 -20.88 -29.45
CA CYS A 229 6.76 -21.42 -28.10
C CYS A 229 6.34 -22.90 -28.09
N VAL A 230 6.63 -23.60 -26.99
CA VAL A 230 6.32 -25.03 -26.82
C VAL A 230 4.83 -25.33 -27.05
N ASP A 231 3.94 -24.43 -26.62
CA ASP A 231 2.50 -24.62 -26.72
C ASP A 231 1.97 -24.46 -28.14
N CYS A 232 2.54 -23.52 -28.93
CA CYS A 232 2.18 -23.35 -30.34
C CYS A 232 2.81 -24.42 -31.25
N GLU A 233 3.98 -24.97 -30.91
CA GLU A 233 4.48 -26.19 -31.55
C GLU A 233 3.59 -27.40 -31.25
N ARG A 234 3.05 -27.50 -30.04
CA ARG A 234 2.20 -28.61 -29.58
C ARG A 234 0.74 -28.51 -30.04
N ASN A 235 0.23 -27.30 -30.27
CA ASN A 235 -1.13 -27.03 -30.76
C ASN A 235 -1.14 -25.91 -31.82
N PRO A 236 -0.88 -26.23 -33.11
CA PRO A 236 -0.83 -25.24 -34.19
C PRO A 236 -2.19 -24.63 -34.55
N ASN A 237 -3.30 -25.15 -33.99
CA ASN A 237 -4.65 -24.60 -34.16
C ASN A 237 -5.05 -23.61 -33.06
N THR A 238 -4.10 -23.19 -32.22
CA THR A 238 -4.33 -22.11 -31.24
C THR A 238 -4.53 -20.81 -32.01
N ALA A 239 -5.78 -20.33 -32.09
CA ALA A 239 -6.11 -19.05 -32.71
C ALA A 239 -5.25 -17.92 -32.11
N PRO A 240 -4.88 -16.90 -32.90
CA PRO A 240 -4.06 -15.81 -32.39
C PRO A 240 -4.77 -15.16 -31.21
N ALA A 241 -4.11 -15.18 -30.05
CA ALA A 241 -4.55 -14.39 -28.92
C ALA A 241 -4.65 -12.93 -29.39
N GLN A 242 -5.79 -12.29 -29.14
CA GLN A 242 -5.93 -10.87 -29.43
C GLN A 242 -4.85 -10.15 -28.63
N VAL A 243 -4.00 -9.39 -29.33
CA VAL A 243 -2.93 -8.62 -28.70
C VAL A 243 -3.58 -7.45 -27.96
N LEU A 244 -4.00 -7.71 -26.72
CA LEU A 244 -4.11 -6.68 -25.71
C LEU A 244 -2.68 -6.12 -25.52
N PRO A 245 -2.44 -4.83 -25.78
CA PRO A 245 -1.10 -4.23 -25.70
C PRO A 245 -0.68 -4.04 -24.23
N LEU A 246 -0.44 -5.15 -23.54
CA LEU A 246 0.13 -5.16 -22.20
C LEU A 246 1.61 -4.79 -22.33
N LEU A 247 1.92 -3.51 -22.07
CA LEU A 247 3.24 -2.86 -22.23
C LEU A 247 3.63 -2.46 -23.67
N GLU A 248 2.71 -1.84 -24.41
CA GLU A 248 3.14 -0.91 -25.47
C GLU A 248 3.62 0.40 -24.82
N SER A 249 4.92 0.69 -24.92
CA SER A 249 5.54 1.86 -24.29
C SER A 249 5.31 3.12 -25.13
N GLU A 250 4.08 3.63 -25.06
CA GLU A 250 3.65 4.78 -25.87
C GLU A 250 4.24 6.11 -25.34
N LYS A 251 5.46 6.37 -25.82
CA LYS A 251 6.11 7.67 -26.10
C LYS A 251 5.35 8.94 -25.66
N ASP A 252 6.03 9.79 -24.88
CA ASP A 252 5.53 11.05 -24.29
C ASP A 252 4.84 12.05 -25.28
N GLU A 253 3.53 11.88 -25.51
CA GLU A 253 2.70 12.76 -26.35
C GLU A 253 1.30 13.01 -25.73
N SER A 254 1.23 13.62 -24.53
CA SER A 254 -0.09 14.05 -23.99
C SER A 254 -0.12 15.18 -22.94
N TRP A 255 0.96 15.46 -22.19
CA TRP A 255 0.88 16.38 -21.03
C TRP A 255 0.27 17.75 -21.34
N ILE A 256 0.57 18.31 -22.53
CA ILE A 256 0.04 19.59 -23.02
C ILE A 256 -1.45 19.49 -23.38
N ILE A 257 -1.94 18.34 -23.85
CA ILE A 257 -3.36 18.11 -24.15
C ILE A 257 -4.16 18.05 -22.84
N THR A 258 -3.66 17.31 -21.84
CA THR A 258 -4.29 17.21 -20.51
C THR A 258 -4.33 18.55 -19.76
N HIS A 259 -3.38 19.46 -19.99
CA HIS A 259 -3.27 20.74 -19.26
C HIS A 259 -3.51 22.00 -20.12
N GLY A 260 -3.89 21.87 -21.40
CA GLY A 260 -4.02 23.02 -22.31
C GLY A 260 -4.98 24.11 -21.81
N TYR A 261 -6.02 23.73 -21.08
CA TYR A 261 -6.97 24.67 -20.47
C TYR A 261 -6.40 25.46 -19.28
N THR A 262 -5.47 24.88 -18.50
CA THR A 262 -4.83 25.62 -17.39
C THR A 262 -3.84 26.64 -17.92
N ILE A 263 -3.04 26.26 -18.93
CA ILE A 263 -2.11 27.15 -19.63
C ILE A 263 -2.86 28.32 -20.28
N ALA A 264 -3.98 28.06 -20.97
CA ALA A 264 -4.82 29.11 -21.54
C ALA A 264 -5.41 30.06 -20.48
N SER A 265 -5.88 29.51 -19.35
CA SER A 265 -6.44 30.32 -18.24
C SER A 265 -5.40 31.25 -17.61
N VAL A 266 -4.17 30.77 -17.40
CA VAL A 266 -3.04 31.57 -16.89
C VAL A 266 -2.64 32.67 -17.88
N LEU A 267 -2.60 32.37 -19.20
CA LEU A 267 -2.30 33.38 -20.21
C LEU A 267 -3.35 34.49 -20.26
N VAL A 268 -4.65 34.15 -20.23
CA VAL A 268 -5.74 35.15 -20.25
C VAL A 268 -5.69 36.04 -18.99
N THR A 269 -5.49 35.46 -17.82
CA THR A 269 -5.40 36.24 -16.56
C THR A 269 -4.16 37.13 -16.51
N ALA A 270 -3.01 36.67 -16.99
CA ALA A 270 -1.80 37.48 -17.13
C ALA A 270 -1.99 38.65 -18.12
N LEU A 271 -2.65 38.42 -19.25
CA LEU A 271 -2.91 39.44 -20.27
C LEU A 271 -3.89 40.52 -19.76
N VAL A 272 -4.95 40.12 -19.05
CA VAL A 272 -5.86 41.06 -18.37
C VAL A 272 -5.13 41.88 -17.30
N ALA A 273 -4.28 41.26 -16.48
CA ALA A 273 -3.48 41.97 -15.48
C ALA A 273 -2.50 42.98 -16.13
N ALA A 274 -1.87 42.62 -17.26
CA ALA A 274 -1.00 43.52 -18.01
C ALA A 274 -1.77 44.71 -18.61
N ILE A 275 -2.98 44.50 -19.14
CA ILE A 275 -3.84 45.60 -19.61
C ILE A 275 -4.23 46.54 -18.46
N ILE A 276 -4.61 46.00 -17.30
CA ILE A 276 -4.97 46.80 -16.11
C ILE A 276 -3.76 47.61 -15.61
N PHE A 277 -2.54 47.06 -15.70
CA PHE A 277 -1.31 47.78 -15.33
C PHE A 277 -0.92 48.86 -16.36
N TRP A 278 -1.22 48.65 -17.65
CA TRP A 278 -0.91 49.60 -18.73
C TRP A 278 -1.91 50.75 -18.84
N LEU A 279 -3.11 50.59 -18.28
CA LEU A 279 -4.18 51.61 -18.23
C LEU A 279 -4.22 52.41 -16.91
N ARG A 280 -3.15 52.38 -16.09
CA ARG A 280 -3.10 52.93 -14.73
C ARG A 280 -1.90 53.84 -14.48
#